data_AF-A0A2N6ADP5-F1
#
_entry.id   AF-A0A2N6ADP5-F1
#
_cell.length_a   1.000
_cell.length_b   1.000
_cell.length_c   1.000
_cell.angle_alpha   90.00
_cell.angle_beta   90.00
_cell.angle_gamma   90.00
#
_symmetry.space_group_name_H-M   'P 1'
#
loop_
_entity.id
_entity.type
_entity.pdbx_description
1 polymer ?
#
loop_
_entity_poly.entity_id
_entity_poly.type
_entity_poly.pdbx_seq_one_letter_code
_entity_poly.pdbx_strand_id
1 'polypeptide(L)'
;MTELSAPTLDAIEQFLHLNFNGKKVPTPYFNNRRAGSRGALRVSVGKGTVKDIKEELKIMSLREKVDLRELNEEIITRFIVDHRLGIDCSGLVYYILDAELKAQNKKPLKKYLSFPHAKNPLRKLLTRLRPAENCNVKTLIHDANSLTIETKDIQPGDMIILMHAGPRKDYNHVMLVEKIENNIIHYVHSFQYPEDGQYNHGVRKETIVITDNTKPIAKQQWNCAEMNHYKDSAEHISIHRLKALS
;
A
#
# COMPACT_ATOMS: atom_id res chain seq x y z
N MET A 1 15.48 -18.69 -2.94
CA MET A 1 14.85 -17.54 -2.27
C MET A 1 15.01 -16.34 -3.18
N THR A 2 13.92 -15.62 -3.46
CA THR A 2 13.94 -14.38 -4.25
C THR A 2 13.17 -13.32 -3.49
N GLU A 3 13.71 -12.11 -3.40
CA GLU A 3 13.11 -10.99 -2.67
C GLU A 3 13.36 -9.66 -3.39
N LEU A 4 12.64 -8.62 -2.96
CA LEU A 4 12.87 -7.24 -3.39
C LEU A 4 14.28 -6.78 -3.00
N SER A 5 14.78 -5.74 -3.66
CA SER A 5 16.11 -5.20 -3.36
C SER A 5 16.20 -4.63 -1.93
N ALA A 6 17.40 -4.65 -1.34
CA ALA A 6 17.61 -4.16 0.03
C ALA A 6 17.08 -2.72 0.29
N PRO A 7 17.26 -1.73 -0.62
CA PRO A 7 16.65 -0.41 -0.44
C PRO A 7 15.12 -0.42 -0.40
N THR A 8 14.49 -1.34 -1.14
CA THR A 8 13.04 -1.53 -1.15
C THR A 8 12.55 -2.17 0.13
N LEU A 9 13.26 -3.18 0.64
CA LEU A 9 12.98 -3.79 1.93
C LEU A 9 13.09 -2.76 3.06
N ASP A 10 14.10 -1.89 3.05
CA ASP A 10 14.21 -0.77 4.00
C ASP A 10 13.01 0.19 3.90
N ALA A 11 12.54 0.50 2.69
CA ALA A 11 11.35 1.32 2.51
C ALA A 11 10.09 0.67 3.12
N ILE A 12 9.94 -0.66 3.00
CA ILE A 12 8.86 -1.40 3.67
C ILE A 12 8.99 -1.31 5.18
N GLU A 13 10.18 -1.54 5.72
CA GLU A 13 10.45 -1.49 7.17
C GLU A 13 10.17 -0.09 7.75
N GLN A 14 10.48 0.98 7.03
CA GLN A 14 10.15 2.34 7.47
C GLN A 14 8.64 2.57 7.58
N PHE A 15 7.81 1.91 6.76
CA PHE A 15 6.35 1.98 6.88
C PHE A 15 5.80 1.07 7.99
N LEU A 16 6.40 -0.11 8.19
CA LEU A 16 6.04 -0.99 9.31
C LEU A 16 6.40 -0.37 10.67
N HIS A 17 7.46 0.43 10.72
CA HIS A 17 8.02 0.96 11.95
C HIS A 17 8.39 2.44 11.78
N LEU A 18 7.40 3.33 11.87
CA LEU A 18 7.63 4.77 11.98
C LEU A 18 8.40 5.05 13.27
N ASN A 19 9.62 5.56 13.14
CA ASN A 19 10.46 5.88 14.29
C ASN A 19 10.29 7.34 14.74
N PHE A 20 9.73 7.58 15.92
CA PHE A 20 9.62 8.88 16.55
C PHE A 20 10.47 8.94 17.82
N ASN A 21 11.63 9.59 17.75
CA ASN A 21 12.54 9.73 18.90
C ASN A 21 12.85 8.41 19.61
N GLY A 22 13.11 7.34 18.84
CA GLY A 22 13.41 6.00 19.35
C GLY A 22 12.19 5.10 19.55
N LYS A 23 10.96 5.65 19.53
CA LYS A 23 9.70 4.90 19.64
C LYS A 23 9.26 4.40 18.26
N LYS A 24 8.88 3.13 18.14
CA LYS A 24 8.47 2.54 16.87
C LYS A 24 6.95 2.34 16.87
N VAL A 25 6.26 2.96 15.93
CA VAL A 25 4.81 2.80 15.76
C VAL A 25 4.48 2.33 14.34
N PRO A 26 3.44 1.50 14.15
CA PRO A 26 3.01 1.11 12.81
C PRO A 26 2.45 2.32 12.06
N THR A 27 2.63 2.38 10.73
CA THR A 27 1.92 3.37 9.91
C THR A 27 0.44 2.98 9.81
N PRO A 28 -0.50 3.81 10.28
CA PRO A 28 -1.91 3.47 10.20
C PRO A 28 -2.45 3.47 8.77
N TYR A 29 -3.48 2.65 8.57
CA TYR A 29 -4.23 2.66 7.32
C TYR A 29 -5.13 3.90 7.28
N PHE A 30 -5.02 4.70 6.22
CA PHE A 30 -5.91 5.83 6.02
C PHE A 30 -6.27 5.99 4.55
N ASN A 31 -7.56 6.08 4.24
CA ASN A 31 -8.07 6.25 2.88
C ASN A 31 -9.13 7.36 2.82
N ASN A 32 -8.83 8.41 2.05
CA ASN A 32 -9.66 9.61 1.94
C ASN A 32 -10.91 9.45 1.04
N ARG A 33 -11.24 8.23 0.58
CA ARG A 33 -12.47 7.98 -0.18
C ARG A 33 -13.74 8.40 0.59
N ARG A 34 -13.73 8.31 1.92
CA ARG A 34 -14.89 8.66 2.77
C ARG A 34 -14.91 10.11 3.24
N ALA A 35 -13.74 10.75 3.40
CA ALA A 35 -13.65 12.13 3.88
C ALA A 35 -13.80 13.17 2.75
N GLY A 36 -13.57 12.79 1.50
CA GLY A 36 -13.88 13.62 0.33
C GLY A 36 -13.01 14.86 0.18
N SER A 37 -11.92 15.00 0.95
CA SER A 37 -11.05 16.17 0.92
C SER A 37 -10.32 16.25 -0.41
N ARG A 38 -10.68 17.23 -1.26
CA ARG A 38 -10.04 17.47 -2.55
C ARG A 38 -8.88 18.45 -2.36
N GLY A 39 -7.73 18.16 -2.95
CA GLY A 39 -6.57 19.05 -2.93
C GLY A 39 -5.75 19.05 -1.63
N ALA A 40 -6.18 18.30 -0.60
CA ALA A 40 -5.46 18.19 0.66
C ALA A 40 -4.02 17.65 0.51
N LEU A 41 -3.23 17.80 1.58
CA LEU A 41 -1.87 17.27 1.66
C LEU A 41 -1.84 15.76 1.41
N ARG A 42 -0.72 15.26 0.89
CA ARG A 42 -0.54 13.83 0.56
C ARG A 42 -0.88 12.91 1.72
N VAL A 43 -0.38 13.25 2.90
CA VAL A 43 -0.62 12.54 4.16
C VAL A 43 -2.11 12.48 4.50
N SER A 44 -2.82 13.59 4.33
CA SER A 44 -4.26 13.72 4.58
C SER A 44 -5.13 13.06 3.51
N VAL A 45 -4.52 12.40 2.51
CA VAL A 45 -5.25 11.59 1.53
C VAL A 45 -4.80 10.13 1.47
N GLY A 46 -3.95 9.69 2.42
CA GLY A 46 -3.43 8.32 2.45
C GLY A 46 -2.30 8.07 1.46
N LYS A 47 -1.61 9.13 1.03
CA LYS A 47 -0.61 9.10 -0.05
C LYS A 47 0.71 9.74 0.36
N GLY A 48 0.92 9.99 1.65
CA GLY A 48 2.16 10.55 2.17
C GLY A 48 3.27 9.51 2.21
N THR A 49 4.51 9.96 2.02
CA THR A 49 5.70 9.18 2.38
C THR A 49 5.84 9.10 3.91
N VAL A 50 6.69 8.19 4.40
CA VAL A 50 7.09 8.15 5.82
C VAL A 50 7.58 9.52 6.30
N LYS A 51 8.39 10.20 5.47
CA LYS A 51 8.86 11.56 5.77
C LYS A 51 7.70 12.54 5.91
N ASP A 52 6.77 12.56 4.96
CA ASP A 52 5.62 13.48 5.01
C ASP A 52 4.78 13.22 6.27
N ILE A 53 4.53 11.95 6.62
CA ILE A 53 3.75 11.58 7.82
C ILE A 53 4.44 12.10 9.08
N LYS A 54 5.76 11.94 9.17
CA LYS A 54 6.55 12.41 10.32
C LYS A 54 6.56 13.93 10.46
N GLU A 55 6.73 14.63 9.33
CA GLU A 55 6.74 16.09 9.30
C GLU A 55 5.38 16.65 9.72
N GLU A 56 4.29 16.09 9.20
CA GLU A 56 2.94 16.52 9.57
C GLU A 56 2.63 16.24 11.05
N LEU A 57 3.00 15.06 11.55
CA LEU A 57 2.83 14.72 12.97
C LEU A 57 3.57 15.72 13.87
N LYS A 58 4.79 16.11 13.50
CA LYS A 58 5.58 17.11 14.23
C LYS A 58 4.90 18.48 14.22
N ILE A 59 4.34 18.91 13.09
CA ILE A 59 3.62 20.19 12.98
C ILE A 59 2.38 20.17 13.90
N MET A 60 1.61 19.09 13.87
CA MET A 60 0.42 18.92 14.71
C MET A 60 0.77 18.90 16.19
N SER A 61 1.82 18.18 16.58
CA SER A 61 2.25 18.11 17.98
C SER A 61 2.69 19.47 18.50
N LEU A 62 3.39 20.28 17.69
CA LEU A 62 3.76 21.65 18.04
C LEU A 62 2.52 22.55 18.19
N ARG A 63 1.57 22.45 17.27
CA ARG A 63 0.31 23.23 17.31
C ARG A 63 -0.50 22.94 18.57
N GLU A 64 -0.53 21.68 18.98
CA GLU A 64 -1.33 21.20 20.11
C GLU A 64 -0.54 21.16 21.41
N LYS A 65 0.72 21.64 21.39
CA LYS A 65 1.64 21.66 22.53
C LYS A 65 1.83 20.28 23.17
N VAL A 66 1.84 19.25 22.33
CA VAL A 66 2.09 17.85 22.70
C VAL A 66 3.56 17.52 22.44
N ASP A 67 4.26 17.04 23.47
CA ASP A 67 5.62 16.54 23.30
C ASP A 67 5.63 15.04 22.97
N LEU A 68 5.80 14.72 21.69
CA LEU A 68 5.90 13.33 21.21
C LEU A 68 7.02 12.53 21.88
N ARG A 69 8.05 13.19 22.45
CA ARG A 69 9.14 12.52 23.18
C ARG A 69 8.69 11.92 24.48
N GLU A 70 7.62 12.42 25.08
CA GLU A 70 7.11 11.97 26.37
C GLU A 70 6.03 10.89 26.21
N LEU A 71 5.33 10.87 25.08
CA LEU A 71 4.22 9.94 24.80
C LEU A 71 4.67 8.51 24.50
N ASN A 72 4.02 7.50 25.05
CA ASN A 72 4.29 6.10 24.66
C ASN A 72 3.81 5.79 23.22
N GLU A 73 4.20 4.63 22.68
CA GLU A 73 3.89 4.20 21.31
C GLU A 73 2.37 4.12 21.04
N GLU A 74 1.58 3.70 22.04
CA GLU A 74 0.13 3.63 21.92
C GLU A 74 -0.50 5.02 21.75
N ILE A 75 -0.12 5.99 22.57
CA ILE A 75 -0.65 7.35 22.49
C ILE A 75 -0.19 8.02 21.18
N ILE A 76 1.06 7.79 20.75
CA ILE A 76 1.54 8.27 19.45
C ILE A 76 0.68 7.68 18.33
N THR A 77 0.39 6.37 18.37
CA THR A 77 -0.46 5.71 17.36
C THR A 77 -1.86 6.32 17.32
N ARG A 78 -2.48 6.52 18.48
CA ARG A 78 -3.79 7.18 18.59
C ARG A 78 -3.74 8.60 18.00
N PHE A 79 -2.72 9.38 18.35
CA PHE A 79 -2.52 10.73 17.83
C PHE A 79 -2.41 10.76 16.29
N ILE A 80 -1.67 9.82 15.68
CA ILE A 80 -1.56 9.67 14.23
C ILE A 80 -2.94 9.37 13.61
N VAL A 81 -3.68 8.41 14.18
CA VAL A 81 -5.01 7.99 13.70
C VAL A 81 -6.04 9.11 13.82
N ASP A 82 -6.10 9.78 14.96
CA ASP A 82 -7.07 10.86 15.25
C ASP A 82 -6.86 12.05 14.31
N HIS A 83 -5.61 12.29 13.91
CA HIS A 83 -5.26 13.28 12.89
C HIS A 83 -5.35 12.78 11.45
N ARG A 84 -5.85 11.57 11.23
CA ARG A 84 -6.08 10.99 9.89
C ARG A 84 -4.80 10.95 9.06
N LEU A 85 -3.68 10.67 9.72
CA LEU A 85 -2.39 10.48 9.08
C LEU A 85 -2.17 8.98 8.85
N GLY A 86 -1.70 8.63 7.66
CA GLY A 86 -1.47 7.24 7.33
C GLY A 86 -1.29 7.02 5.84
N ILE A 87 -1.38 5.76 5.45
CA ILE A 87 -1.18 5.34 4.06
C ILE A 87 -2.26 4.35 3.63
N ASP A 88 -2.79 4.53 2.42
CA ASP A 88 -3.70 3.56 1.82
C ASP A 88 -2.91 2.43 1.11
N CYS A 89 -3.61 1.36 0.74
CA CYS A 89 -2.98 0.20 0.10
C CYS A 89 -2.22 0.56 -1.18
N SER A 90 -2.83 1.36 -2.06
CA SER A 90 -2.21 1.74 -3.34
C SER A 90 -1.10 2.79 -3.22
N GLY A 91 -1.12 3.63 -2.20
CA GLY A 91 -0.06 4.58 -1.87
C GLY A 91 1.17 3.86 -1.33
N LEU A 92 0.96 2.86 -0.46
CA LEU A 92 2.04 1.99 0.01
C LEU A 92 2.72 1.30 -1.17
N VAL A 93 1.92 0.62 -2.01
CA VAL A 93 2.45 -0.08 -3.19
C VAL A 93 3.13 0.86 -4.18
N TYR A 94 2.63 2.08 -4.38
CA TYR A 94 3.30 3.09 -5.20
C TYR A 94 4.72 3.37 -4.71
N TYR A 95 4.91 3.59 -3.40
CA TYR A 95 6.23 3.93 -2.86
C TYR A 95 7.20 2.76 -2.86
N ILE A 96 6.71 1.54 -2.61
CA ILE A 96 7.55 0.35 -2.66
C ILE A 96 8.01 0.08 -4.11
N LEU A 97 7.10 0.14 -5.09
CA LEU A 97 7.45 -0.02 -6.51
C LEU A 97 8.38 1.09 -7.02
N ASP A 98 8.21 2.33 -6.56
CA ASP A 98 9.12 3.44 -6.90
C ASP A 98 10.52 3.24 -6.30
N ALA A 99 10.62 2.70 -5.08
CA ALA A 99 11.89 2.32 -4.47
C ALA A 99 12.58 1.20 -5.25
N GLU A 100 11.84 0.18 -5.66
CA GLU A 100 12.38 -0.94 -6.43
C GLU A 100 12.89 -0.52 -7.81
N LEU A 101 12.14 0.33 -8.51
CA LEU A 101 12.62 0.89 -9.78
C LEU A 101 13.91 1.69 -9.60
N LYS A 102 14.01 2.50 -8.54
CA LYS A 102 15.23 3.27 -8.25
C LYS A 102 16.41 2.37 -7.91
N ALA A 103 16.19 1.31 -7.14
CA ALA A 103 17.24 0.34 -6.83
C ALA A 103 17.76 -0.38 -8.08
N GLN A 104 16.91 -0.58 -9.09
CA GLN A 104 17.28 -1.10 -10.41
C GLN A 104 17.84 -0.01 -11.36
N ASN A 105 18.17 1.18 -10.87
CA ASN A 105 18.62 2.34 -11.66
C ASN A 105 17.64 2.76 -12.79
N LYS A 106 16.34 2.42 -12.64
CA LYS A 106 15.28 2.84 -13.55
C LYS A 106 14.75 4.22 -13.15
N LYS A 107 13.96 4.83 -14.04
CA LYS A 107 13.33 6.14 -13.76
C LYS A 107 12.31 6.00 -12.61
N PRO A 108 11.94 7.10 -11.93
CA PRO A 108 10.88 7.06 -10.92
C PRO A 108 9.55 6.56 -11.52
N LEU A 109 8.75 5.84 -10.73
CA LEU A 109 7.48 5.21 -11.13
C LEU A 109 6.54 6.17 -11.86
N LYS A 110 6.48 7.43 -11.44
CA LYS A 110 5.69 8.49 -12.09
C LYS A 110 5.99 8.68 -13.59
N LYS A 111 7.15 8.25 -14.08
CA LYS A 111 7.53 8.32 -15.50
C LYS A 111 7.00 7.15 -16.32
N TYR A 112 6.64 6.05 -15.67
CA TYR A 112 6.10 4.85 -16.30
C TYR A 112 4.58 4.75 -16.21
N LEU A 113 3.96 5.38 -15.20
CA LEU A 113 2.50 5.35 -15.05
C LEU A 113 1.78 6.19 -16.10
N SER A 114 0.88 5.54 -16.81
CA SER A 114 -0.19 6.13 -17.60
C SER A 114 -1.46 6.30 -16.75
N PHE A 115 -2.17 7.40 -16.98
CA PHE A 115 -3.45 7.70 -16.32
C PHE A 115 -4.58 7.76 -17.36
N PRO A 116 -4.98 6.62 -17.94
CA PRO A 116 -5.88 6.57 -19.10
C PRO A 116 -7.28 7.12 -18.82
N HIS A 117 -7.73 7.08 -17.57
CA HIS A 117 -9.02 7.64 -17.17
C HIS A 117 -9.00 9.19 -17.03
N ALA A 118 -7.84 9.84 -17.12
CA ALA A 118 -7.73 11.30 -17.10
C ALA A 118 -8.02 11.88 -18.50
N LYS A 119 -9.30 12.08 -18.81
CA LYS A 119 -9.74 12.52 -20.15
C LYS A 119 -9.47 13.99 -20.45
N ASN A 120 -9.67 14.90 -19.49
CA ASN A 120 -9.56 16.35 -19.74
C ASN A 120 -8.12 16.90 -19.52
N PRO A 121 -7.73 18.01 -20.20
CA PRO A 121 -6.35 18.54 -20.14
C PRO A 121 -5.89 18.93 -18.73
N LEU A 122 -6.77 19.55 -17.94
CA LEU A 122 -6.46 19.93 -16.56
C LEU A 122 -6.17 18.70 -15.69
N ARG A 123 -6.95 17.62 -15.85
CA ARG A 123 -6.74 16.35 -15.14
C ARG A 123 -5.43 15.69 -15.55
N LYS A 124 -5.06 15.74 -16.84
CA LYS A 124 -3.77 15.26 -17.32
C LYS A 124 -2.59 16.02 -16.72
N LEU A 125 -2.73 17.34 -16.53
CA LEU A 125 -1.71 18.13 -15.83
C LEU A 125 -1.62 17.74 -14.35
N LEU A 126 -2.76 17.62 -13.67
CA LEU A 126 -2.81 17.23 -12.25
C LEU A 126 -2.22 15.85 -12.00
N THR A 127 -2.48 14.86 -12.86
CA THR A 127 -1.88 13.52 -12.72
C THR A 127 -0.37 13.52 -12.94
N ARG A 128 0.18 14.46 -13.73
CA ARG A 128 1.63 14.65 -13.88
C ARG A 128 2.27 15.33 -12.66
N LEU A 129 1.59 16.29 -12.05
CA LEU A 129 2.09 17.03 -10.88
C LEU A 129 1.96 16.21 -9.59
N ARG A 130 0.90 15.42 -9.46
CA ARG A 130 0.52 14.67 -8.25
C ARG A 130 0.27 13.18 -8.55
N PRO A 131 1.28 12.45 -9.08
CA PRO A 131 1.08 11.10 -9.58
C PRO A 131 0.70 10.11 -8.48
N ALA A 132 1.34 10.17 -7.31
CA ALA A 132 1.03 9.30 -6.18
C ALA A 132 -0.42 9.48 -5.72
N GLU A 133 -0.89 10.73 -5.63
CA GLU A 133 -2.25 11.05 -5.17
C GLU A 133 -3.34 10.66 -6.15
N ASN A 134 -2.99 10.53 -7.43
CA ASN A 134 -3.89 10.08 -8.47
C ASN A 134 -3.75 8.58 -8.79
N CYS A 135 -2.79 7.90 -8.17
CA CYS A 135 -2.56 6.47 -8.34
C CYS A 135 -3.47 5.69 -7.37
N ASN A 136 -4.41 4.94 -7.94
CA ASN A 136 -5.28 4.01 -7.24
C ASN A 136 -5.12 2.59 -7.81
N VAL A 137 -5.78 1.60 -7.20
CA VAL A 137 -5.74 0.19 -7.66
C VAL A 137 -6.05 0.07 -9.15
N LYS A 138 -7.10 0.74 -9.64
CA LYS A 138 -7.48 0.73 -11.07
C LYS A 138 -6.39 1.30 -11.99
N THR A 139 -5.64 2.28 -11.51
CA THR A 139 -4.50 2.84 -12.25
C THR A 139 -3.39 1.81 -12.34
N LEU A 140 -3.02 1.18 -11.20
CA LEU A 140 -1.95 0.18 -11.16
C LEU A 140 -2.21 -1.02 -12.08
N ILE A 141 -3.45 -1.52 -12.12
CA ILE A 141 -3.78 -2.74 -12.87
C ILE A 141 -4.12 -2.50 -14.34
N HIS A 142 -4.25 -1.26 -14.78
CA HIS A 142 -4.61 -0.99 -16.17
C HIS A 142 -3.56 -1.59 -17.11
N ASP A 143 -4.00 -2.15 -18.24
CA ASP A 143 -3.13 -2.78 -19.26
C ASP A 143 -2.05 -1.85 -19.83
N ALA A 144 -2.12 -0.55 -19.54
CA ALA A 144 -1.09 0.42 -19.95
C ALA A 144 0.10 0.39 -18.99
N ASN A 145 -0.13 -0.01 -17.73
CA ASN A 145 0.82 0.04 -16.64
C ASN A 145 1.32 -1.34 -16.23
N SER A 146 0.45 -2.35 -16.30
CA SER A 146 0.76 -3.70 -15.81
C SER A 146 0.34 -4.79 -16.79
N LEU A 147 0.82 -6.00 -16.53
CA LEU A 147 0.47 -7.25 -17.22
C LEU A 147 -0.07 -8.24 -16.19
N THR A 148 -1.06 -9.05 -16.56
CA THR A 148 -1.57 -10.13 -15.70
C THR A 148 -0.58 -11.29 -15.68
N ILE A 149 -0.37 -11.87 -14.50
CA ILE A 149 0.58 -12.97 -14.26
C ILE A 149 -0.16 -14.19 -13.70
N GLU A 150 0.29 -15.39 -14.07
CA GLU A 150 -0.19 -16.64 -13.50
C GLU A 150 0.49 -16.94 -12.16
N THR A 151 -0.17 -17.68 -11.26
CA THR A 151 0.39 -18.03 -9.94
C THR A 151 1.78 -18.67 -10.03
N LYS A 152 2.02 -19.51 -11.03
CA LYS A 152 3.31 -20.20 -11.23
C LYS A 152 4.47 -19.26 -11.57
N ASP A 153 4.15 -18.08 -12.13
CA ASP A 153 5.12 -17.10 -12.64
C ASP A 153 5.29 -15.91 -11.68
N ILE A 154 4.67 -15.98 -10.49
CA ILE A 154 4.70 -14.92 -9.49
C ILE A 154 6.13 -14.66 -8.99
N GLN A 155 6.48 -13.40 -8.82
CA GLN A 155 7.80 -12.97 -8.35
C GLN A 155 7.70 -11.76 -7.39
N PRO A 156 8.76 -11.46 -6.61
CA PRO A 156 8.85 -10.22 -5.85
C PRO A 156 8.60 -8.98 -6.73
N GLY A 157 7.80 -8.05 -6.22
CA GLY A 157 7.36 -6.86 -6.96
C GLY A 157 6.06 -7.05 -7.75
N ASP A 158 5.52 -8.27 -7.83
CA ASP A 158 4.18 -8.49 -8.35
C ASP A 158 3.12 -8.02 -7.34
N MET A 159 1.98 -7.58 -7.87
CA MET A 159 0.85 -7.10 -7.10
C MET A 159 -0.26 -8.15 -7.08
N ILE A 160 -0.81 -8.46 -5.91
CA ILE A 160 -2.02 -9.26 -5.77
C ILE A 160 -3.20 -8.32 -5.54
N ILE A 161 -4.24 -8.46 -6.36
CA ILE A 161 -5.35 -7.50 -6.46
C ILE A 161 -6.65 -8.18 -6.07
N LEU A 162 -7.44 -7.51 -5.22
CA LEU A 162 -8.84 -7.86 -5.01
C LEU A 162 -9.68 -6.72 -5.57
N MET A 163 -10.56 -7.04 -6.52
CA MET A 163 -11.53 -6.09 -7.05
C MET A 163 -12.92 -6.40 -6.51
N HIS A 164 -13.65 -5.36 -6.15
CA HIS A 164 -15.04 -5.44 -5.72
C HIS A 164 -15.25 -6.42 -4.55
N ALA A 165 -14.38 -6.35 -3.54
CA ALA A 165 -14.48 -7.15 -2.32
C ALA A 165 -15.45 -6.55 -1.29
N GLY A 166 -15.80 -7.37 -0.29
CA GLY A 166 -16.63 -7.00 0.84
C GLY A 166 -18.13 -6.98 0.54
N PRO A 167 -18.98 -6.73 1.58
CA PRO A 167 -20.43 -6.89 1.48
C PRO A 167 -21.08 -5.97 0.44
N ARG A 168 -20.49 -4.79 0.20
CA ARG A 168 -21.00 -3.78 -0.74
C ARG A 168 -20.35 -3.83 -2.12
N LYS A 169 -19.40 -4.75 -2.35
CA LYS A 169 -18.68 -4.92 -3.63
C LYS A 169 -18.01 -3.64 -4.14
N ASP A 170 -17.67 -2.75 -3.22
CA ASP A 170 -17.11 -1.44 -3.54
C ASP A 170 -15.64 -1.32 -3.16
N TYR A 171 -15.05 -2.36 -2.54
CA TYR A 171 -13.67 -2.34 -2.08
C TYR A 171 -12.71 -2.85 -3.15
N ASN A 172 -11.67 -2.07 -3.45
CA ASN A 172 -10.55 -2.54 -4.28
C ASN A 172 -9.28 -2.50 -3.42
N HIS A 173 -8.54 -3.59 -3.42
CA HIS A 173 -7.34 -3.77 -2.62
C HIS A 173 -6.14 -4.11 -3.48
N VAL A 174 -4.95 -3.75 -3.00
CA VAL A 174 -3.68 -4.17 -3.58
C VAL A 174 -2.71 -4.56 -2.47
N MET A 175 -2.05 -5.69 -2.67
CA MET A 175 -0.93 -6.20 -1.89
C MET A 175 0.27 -6.30 -2.81
N LEU A 176 1.49 -6.21 -2.27
CA LEU A 176 2.72 -6.39 -3.03
C LEU A 176 3.49 -7.60 -2.49
N VAL A 177 3.94 -8.47 -3.39
CA VAL A 177 4.84 -9.58 -3.07
C VAL A 177 6.22 -9.03 -2.71
N GLU A 178 6.65 -9.26 -1.48
CA GLU A 178 7.96 -8.84 -0.97
C GLU A 178 9.03 -9.89 -1.24
N LYS A 179 8.71 -11.14 -0.92
CA LYS A 179 9.64 -12.27 -1.08
C LYS A 179 8.89 -13.57 -1.33
N ILE A 180 9.59 -14.50 -1.97
CA ILE A 180 9.12 -15.88 -2.16
C ILE A 180 10.17 -16.82 -1.57
N GLU A 181 9.71 -17.60 -0.60
CA GLU A 181 10.51 -18.57 0.15
C GLU A 181 9.87 -19.95 -0.01
N ASN A 182 10.49 -20.83 -0.80
CA ASN A 182 9.92 -22.11 -1.21
C ASN A 182 8.55 -21.91 -1.90
N ASN A 183 7.49 -22.44 -1.31
CA ASN A 183 6.11 -22.27 -1.76
C ASN A 183 5.35 -21.19 -0.97
N ILE A 184 6.05 -20.35 -0.19
CA ILE A 184 5.45 -19.30 0.62
C ILE A 184 5.69 -17.94 -0.04
N ILE A 185 4.59 -17.28 -0.39
CA ILE A 185 4.59 -15.88 -0.83
C ILE A 185 4.45 -15.03 0.43
N HIS A 186 5.40 -14.12 0.64
CA HIS A 186 5.27 -13.07 1.65
C HIS A 186 4.85 -11.79 0.96
N TYR A 187 3.80 -11.16 1.47
CA TYR A 187 3.29 -9.92 0.91
C TYR A 187 3.08 -8.86 1.99
N VAL A 188 3.10 -7.61 1.54
CA VAL A 188 2.86 -6.43 2.36
C VAL A 188 1.67 -5.65 1.84
N HIS A 189 0.89 -5.07 2.74
CA HIS A 189 -0.23 -4.19 2.42
C HIS A 189 -0.55 -3.25 3.60
N SER A 190 -1.37 -2.23 3.33
CA SER A 190 -1.98 -1.38 4.35
C SER A 190 -3.48 -1.61 4.36
N PHE A 191 -4.04 -1.99 5.51
CA PHE A 191 -5.47 -2.32 5.64
C PHE A 191 -5.98 -2.13 7.08
N GLN A 192 -7.29 -2.01 7.22
CA GLN A 192 -8.00 -2.03 8.52
C GLN A 192 -9.05 -3.13 8.48
N TYR A 193 -8.80 -4.22 9.19
CA TYR A 193 -9.78 -5.25 9.44
C TYR A 193 -10.80 -4.79 10.49
N PRO A 194 -12.03 -5.34 10.48
CA PRO A 194 -13.01 -5.03 11.52
C PRO A 194 -12.51 -5.27 12.95
N GLU A 195 -11.72 -6.32 13.16
CA GLU A 195 -11.17 -6.68 14.48
C GLU A 195 -10.01 -5.80 14.96
N ASP A 196 -9.35 -5.06 14.06
CA ASP A 196 -8.28 -4.13 14.40
C ASP A 196 -8.79 -2.95 15.27
N GLY A 197 -10.11 -2.75 15.32
CA GLY A 197 -10.73 -1.62 15.98
C GLY A 197 -10.26 -0.27 15.40
N GLN A 198 -10.21 0.75 16.25
CA GLN A 198 -9.88 2.11 15.82
C GLN A 198 -8.38 2.36 15.67
N TYR A 199 -7.52 1.69 16.44
CA TYR A 199 -6.11 2.11 16.56
C TYR A 199 -5.09 1.03 16.18
N ASN A 200 -5.49 -0.23 15.97
CA ASN A 200 -4.58 -1.34 15.71
C ASN A 200 -4.57 -1.77 14.23
N HIS A 201 -4.66 -0.81 13.31
CA HIS A 201 -4.70 -1.05 11.88
C HIS A 201 -3.55 -0.40 11.13
N GLY A 202 -3.22 -0.90 9.93
CA GLY A 202 -2.19 -0.28 9.10
C GLY A 202 -1.38 -1.22 8.24
N VAL A 203 -0.13 -0.85 8.04
CA VAL A 203 0.84 -1.60 7.24
C VAL A 203 1.21 -2.88 7.99
N ARG A 204 1.09 -4.02 7.31
CA ARG A 204 1.40 -5.34 7.86
C ARG A 204 1.93 -6.28 6.79
N LYS A 205 2.57 -7.36 7.25
CA LYS A 205 3.09 -8.47 6.43
C LYS A 205 2.27 -9.72 6.72
N GLU A 206 1.94 -10.44 5.66
CA GLU A 206 1.15 -11.67 5.71
C GLU A 206 1.70 -12.67 4.67
N THR A 207 1.16 -13.89 4.65
CA THR A 207 1.67 -14.97 3.80
C THR A 207 0.57 -15.76 3.08
N ILE A 208 0.94 -16.29 1.92
CA ILE A 208 0.15 -17.26 1.14
C ILE A 208 1.02 -18.48 0.89
N VAL A 209 0.54 -19.66 1.27
CA VAL A 209 1.16 -20.93 0.94
C VAL A 209 0.57 -21.43 -0.38
N ILE A 210 1.43 -21.57 -1.39
CA ILE A 210 1.11 -22.19 -2.68
C ILE A 210 1.00 -23.70 -2.44
N THR A 211 -0.21 -24.22 -2.55
CA THR A 211 -0.52 -25.65 -2.44
C THR A 211 -0.54 -26.32 -3.82
N ASP A 212 -0.83 -25.54 -4.87
CA ASP A 212 -0.91 -26.00 -6.26
C ASP A 212 -0.62 -24.83 -7.21
N ASN A 213 0.53 -24.85 -7.86
CA ASN A 213 0.98 -23.75 -8.73
C ASN A 213 0.17 -23.62 -10.04
N THR A 214 -0.64 -24.63 -10.39
CA THR A 214 -1.54 -24.58 -11.55
C THR A 214 -2.86 -23.87 -11.24
N LYS A 215 -3.16 -23.68 -9.95
CA LYS A 215 -4.40 -23.03 -9.52
C LYS A 215 -4.23 -21.52 -9.35
N PRO A 216 -5.30 -20.72 -9.54
CA PRO A 216 -5.28 -19.30 -9.28
C PRO A 216 -4.91 -18.97 -7.83
N ILE A 217 -4.36 -17.76 -7.60
CA ILE A 217 -3.96 -17.27 -6.27
C ILE A 217 -5.09 -17.33 -5.22
N ALA A 218 -6.34 -17.18 -5.67
CA ALA A 218 -7.53 -17.27 -4.82
C ALA A 218 -7.73 -18.66 -4.18
N LYS A 219 -7.19 -19.72 -4.79
CA LYS A 219 -7.32 -21.12 -4.33
C LYS A 219 -6.14 -21.58 -3.47
N GLN A 220 -5.14 -20.73 -3.27
CA GLN A 220 -4.03 -20.99 -2.37
C GLN A 220 -4.44 -20.80 -0.91
N GLN A 221 -3.58 -21.17 0.03
CA GLN A 221 -3.87 -21.05 1.46
C GLN A 221 -3.34 -19.73 1.99
N TRP A 222 -4.23 -18.83 2.43
CA TRP A 222 -3.86 -17.53 2.98
C TRP A 222 -3.84 -17.63 4.51
N ASN A 223 -2.81 -17.06 5.15
CA ASN A 223 -2.62 -17.20 6.59
C ASN A 223 -3.54 -16.32 7.45
N CYS A 224 -4.07 -15.22 6.90
CA CYS A 224 -4.97 -14.30 7.61
C CYS A 224 -6.44 -14.69 7.37
N ALA A 225 -7.20 -14.88 8.45
CA ALA A 225 -8.60 -15.29 8.39
C ALA A 225 -9.50 -14.17 7.82
N GLU A 226 -9.22 -12.93 8.19
CA GLU A 226 -9.92 -11.73 7.77
C GLU A 226 -9.71 -11.51 6.27
N MET A 227 -8.47 -11.64 5.80
CA MET A 227 -8.16 -11.54 4.37
C MET A 227 -8.82 -12.67 3.57
N ASN A 228 -8.96 -13.88 4.13
CA ASN A 228 -9.75 -14.94 3.49
C ASN A 228 -11.21 -14.51 3.27
N HIS A 229 -11.84 -13.81 4.23
CA HIS A 229 -13.19 -13.28 4.04
C HIS A 229 -13.27 -12.25 2.89
N TYR A 230 -12.29 -11.35 2.78
CA TYR A 230 -12.23 -10.38 1.67
C TYR A 230 -11.93 -11.04 0.33
N LYS A 231 -11.07 -12.07 0.31
CA LYS A 231 -10.77 -12.89 -0.86
C LYS A 231 -12.03 -13.61 -1.35
N ASP A 232 -12.75 -14.29 -0.47
CA ASP A 232 -13.96 -15.06 -0.83
C ASP A 232 -15.12 -14.16 -1.25
N SER A 233 -15.13 -12.90 -0.80
CA SER A 233 -16.10 -11.89 -1.22
C SER A 233 -15.64 -11.05 -2.43
N ALA A 234 -14.43 -11.22 -2.96
CA ALA A 234 -13.98 -10.48 -4.14
C ALA A 234 -14.65 -11.02 -5.41
N GLU A 235 -15.02 -10.15 -6.35
CA GLU A 235 -15.52 -10.58 -7.67
C GLU A 235 -14.37 -11.07 -8.55
N HIS A 236 -13.22 -10.41 -8.45
CA HIS A 236 -12.03 -10.76 -9.22
C HIS A 236 -10.79 -10.68 -8.35
N ILE A 237 -9.93 -11.70 -8.48
CA ILE A 237 -8.60 -11.75 -7.89
C ILE A 237 -7.61 -12.07 -8.97
N SER A 238 -6.56 -11.26 -9.08
CA SER A 238 -5.54 -11.38 -10.11
C SER A 238 -4.18 -10.97 -9.59
N ILE A 239 -3.14 -11.47 -10.26
CA ILE A 239 -1.76 -11.05 -10.05
C ILE A 239 -1.37 -10.13 -11.21
N HIS A 240 -0.72 -9.03 -10.92
CA HIS A 240 -0.26 -8.06 -11.91
C HIS A 240 1.21 -7.69 -11.70
N ARG A 241 1.99 -7.70 -12.79
CA ARG A 241 3.36 -7.19 -12.82
C ARG A 241 3.38 -5.82 -13.45
N LEU A 242 4.03 -4.87 -12.80
CA LEU A 242 4.28 -3.57 -13.40
C LEU A 242 5.18 -3.73 -14.63
N LYS A 243 4.78 -3.21 -15.79
CA LYS A 243 5.57 -3.31 -17.04
C LYS A 243 6.98 -2.75 -16.92
N ALA A 244 7.18 -1.76 -16.06
CA ALA A 244 8.50 -1.18 -15.81
C ALA A 244 9.45 -2.13 -15.04
N LEU A 245 8.91 -3.18 -14.41
CA LEU A 245 9.67 -4.24 -13.72
C LEU A 245 9.77 -5.53 -14.54
N SER A 246 9.05 -5.62 -15.67
CA SER A 246 9.20 -6.71 -16.65
C SER A 246 10.46 -6.56 -17.49
#